data_AF-A0A4Q3U1S6-F1
#
_entry.id   AF-A0A4Q3U1S6-F1
#
_cell.length_a   1.000
_cell.length_b   1.000
_cell.length_c   1.000
_cell.angle_alpha   90.00
_cell.angle_beta   90.00
_cell.angle_gamma   90.00
#
_symmetry.space_group_name_H-M   'P 1'
#
loop_
_entity.id
_entity.type
_entity.pdbx_description
1 polymer ?
#
loop_
_entity_poly.entity_id
_entity_poly.type
_entity_poly.pdbx_seq_one_letter_code
_entity_poly.pdbx_strand_id
1 'polypeptide(L)'
;VVAAEQVFDGAGDPDKIMIGAGGDYGNLDALVYDAAHRFLPTWVHGDPGLVAIVGGGLLHDKYFPFVDREEKPTEKLALDVILSKTELGGFGAVKAPYVPEGTILLTRFDNLSIYEQDGTRRRAVVDNAKRDRIETYESVNEAYVVEDYEKAVLIENVEFVVPAEGG
;
A
#
# COMPACT_ATOMS: atom_id res chain seq x y z
N VAL A 1 -12.79 -1.26 19.09
CA VAL A 1 -12.80 0.21 18.95
C VAL A 1 -12.79 0.46 17.46
N VAL A 2 -13.86 1.06 16.92
CA VAL A 2 -13.97 1.33 15.49
C VAL A 2 -13.15 2.61 15.24
N ALA A 3 -12.11 2.54 14.40
CA ALA A 3 -11.40 3.74 13.96
C ALA A 3 -12.38 4.64 13.21
N ALA A 4 -12.29 5.95 13.40
CA ALA A 4 -13.12 6.90 12.67
C ALA A 4 -12.76 6.83 11.18
N GLU A 5 -13.67 6.33 10.36
CA GLU A 5 -13.56 6.36 8.91
C GLU A 5 -13.58 7.82 8.47
N GLN A 6 -12.43 8.33 8.02
CA GLN A 6 -12.31 9.68 7.50
C GLN A 6 -12.31 9.57 5.98
N VAL A 7 -13.46 9.90 5.38
CA VAL A 7 -13.71 9.79 3.94
C VAL A 7 -12.95 10.90 3.19
N PHE A 8 -12.31 10.54 2.08
CA PHE A 8 -11.79 11.51 1.14
C PHE A 8 -12.98 12.11 0.36
N ASP A 9 -13.30 13.38 0.61
CA ASP A 9 -14.31 14.11 -0.16
C ASP A 9 -13.75 14.46 -1.55
N GLY A 10 -13.76 13.50 -2.48
CA GLY A 10 -13.49 13.73 -3.90
C GLY A 10 -14.63 14.49 -4.59
N ALA A 11 -14.34 15.17 -5.69
CA ALA A 11 -15.35 15.92 -6.45
C ALA A 11 -16.18 15.02 -7.41
N GLY A 12 -15.86 13.73 -7.48
CA GLY A 12 -16.50 12.70 -8.30
C GLY A 12 -17.33 11.67 -7.50
N ASP A 13 -17.43 10.43 -8.02
CA ASP A 13 -18.07 9.32 -7.31
C ASP A 13 -17.49 9.20 -5.89
N PRO A 14 -18.29 9.28 -4.82
CA PRO A 14 -17.80 9.40 -3.45
C PRO A 14 -16.98 8.19 -2.97
N ASP A 15 -17.05 7.09 -3.70
CA ASP A 15 -16.38 5.83 -3.37
C ASP A 15 -15.01 5.68 -4.05
N LYS A 16 -14.60 6.60 -4.94
CA LYS A 16 -13.37 6.45 -5.74
C LYS A 16 -12.48 7.68 -5.71
N ILE A 17 -11.17 7.46 -5.74
CA ILE A 17 -10.16 8.51 -5.84
C ILE A 17 -9.52 8.45 -7.21
N MET A 18 -9.78 9.46 -8.05
CA MET A 18 -9.32 9.48 -9.43
C MET A 18 -7.97 10.20 -9.58
N ILE A 19 -6.99 9.51 -10.16
CA ILE A 19 -5.63 10.03 -10.38
C ILE A 19 -5.39 10.32 -11.86
N GLY A 20 -5.12 11.58 -12.19
CA GLY A 20 -4.78 12.00 -13.55
C GLY A 20 -5.38 13.34 -13.95
N ALA A 21 -5.22 13.71 -15.23
CA ALA A 21 -5.74 14.96 -15.75
C ALA A 21 -7.29 14.98 -15.67
N GLY A 22 -7.83 15.91 -14.88
CA GLY A 22 -9.27 16.01 -14.64
C GLY A 22 -9.82 15.09 -13.53
N GLY A 23 -8.97 14.35 -12.82
CA GLY A 23 -9.32 13.62 -11.59
C GLY A 23 -9.16 14.46 -10.32
N ASP A 24 -9.37 13.85 -9.16
CA ASP A 24 -9.26 14.49 -7.84
C ASP A 24 -7.82 14.92 -7.52
N TYR A 25 -6.84 14.12 -7.93
CA TYR A 25 -5.41 14.45 -7.80
C TYR A 25 -4.69 14.31 -9.14
N GLY A 26 -3.76 15.23 -9.40
CA GLY A 26 -2.97 15.22 -10.65
C GLY A 26 -1.97 14.06 -10.74
N ASN A 27 -1.49 13.54 -9.62
CA ASN A 27 -0.59 12.38 -9.55
C ASN A 27 -0.71 11.66 -8.20
N LEU A 28 -0.17 10.44 -8.14
CA LEU A 28 -0.24 9.60 -6.94
C LEU A 28 0.55 10.17 -5.76
N ASP A 29 1.66 10.87 -6.02
CA ASP A 29 2.46 11.50 -4.97
C ASP A 29 1.69 12.62 -4.25
N ALA A 30 0.88 13.39 -4.98
CA ALA A 30 0.06 14.46 -4.43
C ALA A 30 -1.03 13.92 -3.51
N LEU A 31 -1.68 12.81 -3.89
CA LEU A 31 -2.64 12.12 -3.04
C LEU A 31 -2.00 11.71 -1.71
N VAL A 32 -0.86 11.02 -1.77
CA VAL A 32 -0.19 10.50 -0.58
C VAL A 32 0.34 11.63 0.30
N TYR A 33 0.87 12.69 -0.31
CA TYR A 33 1.34 13.86 0.41
C TYR A 33 0.19 14.59 1.13
N ASP A 34 -0.93 14.84 0.46
CA ASP A 34 -2.10 15.46 1.10
C ASP A 34 -2.68 14.58 2.21
N ALA A 35 -2.84 13.28 1.94
CA ALA A 35 -3.33 12.31 2.91
C ALA A 35 -2.50 12.30 4.20
N ALA A 36 -1.18 12.29 4.06
CA ALA A 36 -0.28 12.34 5.20
C ALA A 36 -0.45 13.63 6.03
N HIS A 37 -0.57 14.78 5.38
CA HIS A 37 -0.69 16.07 6.09
C HIS A 37 -2.08 16.30 6.68
N ARG A 38 -3.13 15.76 6.06
CA ARG A 38 -4.52 15.98 6.46
C ARG A 38 -4.98 15.02 7.55
N PHE A 39 -4.61 13.73 7.45
CA PHE A 39 -5.16 12.69 8.31
C PHE A 39 -4.21 12.22 9.40
N LEU A 40 -2.90 12.27 9.19
CA LEU A 40 -1.97 11.98 10.28
C LEU A 40 -1.84 13.19 11.21
N PRO A 41 -1.63 12.97 12.51
CA PRO A 41 -1.39 14.06 13.44
C PRO A 41 -0.03 14.71 13.18
N THR A 42 0.05 16.01 13.46
CA THR A 42 1.21 16.87 13.13
C THR A 42 2.56 16.38 13.70
N TRP A 43 2.56 15.65 14.81
CA TRP A 43 3.79 15.09 15.39
C TRP A 43 4.34 13.88 14.62
N VAL A 44 3.55 13.25 13.74
CA VAL A 44 3.95 12.12 12.90
C VAL A 44 4.46 12.58 11.53
N HIS A 45 4.14 13.80 11.10
CA HIS A 45 4.50 14.30 9.75
C HIS A 45 6.01 14.29 9.47
N GLY A 46 6.84 14.54 10.49
CA GLY A 46 8.29 14.57 10.38
C GLY A 46 8.98 13.24 10.72
N ASP A 47 8.22 12.17 10.86
CA ASP A 47 8.71 10.88 11.32
C ASP A 47 9.43 10.11 10.19
N PRO A 48 10.75 9.86 10.29
CA PRO A 48 11.49 9.14 9.26
C PRO A 48 11.09 7.66 9.15
N GLY A 49 10.36 7.13 10.13
CA GLY A 49 9.88 5.74 10.12
C GLY A 49 8.60 5.53 9.32
N LEU A 50 7.96 6.61 8.83
CA LEU A 50 6.71 6.51 8.08
C LEU A 50 6.97 5.96 6.67
N VAL A 51 6.20 4.94 6.30
CA VAL A 51 6.30 4.26 5.01
C VAL A 51 4.93 4.15 4.34
N ALA A 52 4.94 4.17 3.01
CA ALA A 52 3.76 3.90 2.19
C ALA A 52 3.78 2.44 1.75
N ILE A 53 2.93 1.62 2.36
CA ILE A 53 2.72 0.23 1.94
C ILE A 53 1.70 0.23 0.81
N VAL A 54 2.09 -0.30 -0.35
CA VAL A 54 1.31 -0.17 -1.58
C VAL A 54 1.06 -1.50 -2.26
N GLY A 55 -0.12 -1.61 -2.88
CA GLY A 55 -0.44 -2.67 -3.83
C GLY A 55 0.48 -2.62 -5.05
N GLY A 56 0.71 -3.78 -5.67
CA GLY A 56 1.69 -3.92 -6.74
C GLY A 56 1.40 -3.13 -8.01
N GLY A 57 0.12 -2.88 -8.31
CA GLY A 57 -0.33 -2.18 -9.53
C GLY A 57 -0.10 -0.66 -9.50
N LEU A 58 -0.29 -0.01 -8.35
CA LEU A 58 -0.22 1.46 -8.26
C LEU A 58 1.18 2.02 -8.59
N LEU A 59 2.24 1.34 -8.13
CA LEU A 59 3.61 1.75 -8.49
C LEU A 59 3.90 1.53 -9.97
N HIS A 60 3.37 0.47 -10.55
CA HIS A 60 3.53 0.21 -11.98
C HIS A 60 2.93 1.36 -12.78
N ASP A 61 1.68 1.74 -12.51
CA ASP A 61 0.97 2.77 -13.27
C ASP A 61 1.60 4.16 -13.10
N LYS A 62 2.18 4.45 -11.93
CA LYS A 62 3.01 5.66 -11.70
C LYS A 62 4.26 5.68 -12.59
N TYR A 63 4.99 4.57 -12.66
CA TYR A 63 6.31 4.53 -13.29
C TYR A 63 6.27 4.18 -14.79
N PHE A 64 5.22 3.48 -15.25
CA PHE A 64 5.09 3.01 -16.63
C PHE A 64 5.20 4.15 -17.67
N PRO A 65 4.52 5.30 -17.52
CA PRO A 65 4.65 6.40 -18.48
C PRO A 65 6.05 6.98 -18.59
N PHE A 66 6.92 6.78 -17.59
CA PHE A 66 8.32 7.23 -17.66
C PHE A 66 9.21 6.20 -18.34
N VAL A 67 8.96 4.91 -18.12
CA VAL A 67 9.72 3.81 -18.72
C VAL A 67 9.39 3.65 -20.21
N ASP A 68 8.15 3.91 -20.60
CA ASP A 68 7.66 3.77 -21.98
C ASP A 68 8.14 4.88 -22.93
N ARG A 69 8.76 5.96 -22.41
CA ARG A 69 9.28 7.06 -23.23
C ARG A 69 10.67 6.79 -23.77
N GLU A 70 10.87 7.09 -25.05
CA GLU A 70 12.18 7.06 -25.69
C GLU A 70 12.92 8.40 -25.45
N GLU A 71 13.73 8.45 -24.40
CA GLU A 71 14.42 9.67 -23.92
C GLU A 71 15.93 9.68 -24.25
N LYS A 72 16.58 10.84 -24.14
CA LYS A 72 18.04 10.94 -24.35
C LYS A 72 18.80 10.13 -23.29
N PRO A 73 20.03 9.65 -23.58
CA PRO A 73 20.81 8.85 -22.63
C PRO A 73 21.00 9.49 -21.24
N THR A 74 21.07 10.81 -21.15
CA THR A 74 21.19 11.56 -19.88
C THR A 74 19.89 11.56 -19.07
N GLU A 75 18.74 11.67 -19.74
CA GLU A 75 17.41 11.63 -19.10
C GLU A 75 17.09 10.21 -18.62
N LYS A 76 17.52 9.19 -19.38
CA LYS A 76 17.41 7.79 -18.98
C LYS A 76 18.21 7.47 -17.70
N LEU A 77 19.44 7.98 -17.58
CA LEU A 77 20.24 7.82 -16.35
C LEU A 77 19.58 8.50 -15.14
N ALA A 78 18.98 9.67 -15.34
CA ALA A 78 18.23 10.34 -14.27
C ALA A 78 16.98 9.54 -13.86
N LEU A 79 16.28 8.97 -14.85
CA LEU A 79 15.13 8.12 -14.61
C LEU A 79 15.49 6.86 -13.83
N ASP A 80 16.58 6.17 -14.19
CA ASP A 80 17.03 4.96 -13.49
C ASP A 80 17.36 5.26 -12.01
N VAL A 81 17.95 6.42 -11.72
CA VAL A 81 18.20 6.87 -10.34
C VAL A 81 16.89 7.12 -9.59
N ILE A 82 15.89 7.73 -10.24
CA ILE A 82 14.58 7.98 -9.64
C ILE A 82 13.83 6.66 -9.38
N LEU A 83 13.83 5.74 -10.35
CA LEU A 83 13.20 4.42 -10.20
C LEU A 83 13.87 3.57 -9.13
N SER A 84 15.18 3.73 -8.90
CA SER A 84 15.89 3.04 -7.83
C SER A 84 15.47 3.50 -6.43
N LYS A 85 14.92 4.72 -6.32
CA LYS A 85 14.36 5.27 -5.09
C LYS A 85 12.85 5.06 -5.13
N THR A 86 12.41 3.89 -4.66
CA THR A 86 10.99 3.59 -4.51
C THR A 86 10.40 4.50 -3.42
N GLU A 87 9.94 5.68 -3.83
CA GLU A 87 9.35 6.71 -2.98
C GLU A 87 7.97 7.10 -3.50
N LEU A 88 7.07 7.41 -2.57
CA LEU A 88 5.71 7.86 -2.86
C LEU A 88 5.30 8.97 -1.90
N GLY A 89 4.96 10.14 -2.44
CA GLY A 89 4.54 11.31 -1.66
C GLY A 89 5.60 11.83 -0.69
N GLY A 90 6.88 11.53 -0.94
CA GLY A 90 8.00 11.87 -0.05
C GLY A 90 8.29 10.83 1.05
N PHE A 91 7.55 9.71 1.07
CA PHE A 91 7.75 8.59 1.98
C PHE A 91 8.35 7.39 1.27
N GLY A 92 9.09 6.56 1.99
CA GLY A 92 9.60 5.30 1.43
C GLY A 92 8.44 4.38 1.05
N ALA A 93 8.41 3.90 -0.18
CA ALA A 93 7.35 3.04 -0.68
C ALA A 93 7.76 1.57 -0.63
N VAL A 94 6.91 0.74 -0.01
CA VAL A 94 7.15 -0.70 0.15
C VAL A 94 6.02 -1.48 -0.50
N LYS A 95 6.39 -2.33 -1.46
CA LYS A 95 5.47 -3.24 -2.11
C LYS A 95 5.32 -4.50 -1.28
N ALA A 96 4.14 -4.71 -0.71
CA ALA A 96 3.79 -5.95 -0.02
C ALA A 96 2.98 -6.86 -0.95
N PRO A 97 3.24 -8.18 -0.97
CA PRO A 97 2.48 -9.11 -1.77
C PRO A 97 1.05 -9.23 -1.24
N TYR A 98 0.10 -9.49 -2.15
CA TYR A 98 -1.33 -9.73 -1.84
C TYR A 98 -2.09 -8.55 -1.20
N VAL A 99 -1.48 -7.36 -1.11
CA VAL A 99 -2.22 -6.14 -0.80
C VAL A 99 -3.20 -5.87 -1.94
N PRO A 100 -4.48 -5.53 -1.65
CA PRO A 100 -5.46 -5.19 -2.68
C PRO A 100 -4.96 -4.10 -3.62
N GLU A 101 -5.37 -4.18 -4.88
CA GLU A 101 -5.08 -3.12 -5.85
C GLU A 101 -5.82 -1.83 -5.47
N GLY A 102 -5.32 -0.68 -5.92
CA GLY A 102 -5.91 0.62 -5.57
C GLY A 102 -5.80 1.00 -4.08
N THR A 103 -4.96 0.31 -3.31
CA THR A 103 -4.83 0.52 -1.86
C THR A 103 -3.43 0.98 -1.45
N ILE A 104 -3.38 1.97 -0.55
CA ILE A 104 -2.17 2.52 0.06
C ILE A 104 -2.40 2.61 1.58
N LEU A 105 -1.50 2.01 2.36
CA LEU A 105 -1.47 2.15 3.81
C LEU A 105 -0.25 2.98 4.22
N LEU A 106 -0.49 4.16 4.78
CA LEU A 106 0.52 5.00 5.41
C LEU A 106 0.59 4.68 6.89
N THR A 107 1.71 4.11 7.32
CA THR A 107 1.96 3.78 8.73
C THR A 107 3.45 3.52 8.95
N ARG A 108 3.84 3.23 10.19
CA ARG A 108 5.18 2.71 10.50
C ARG A 108 5.12 1.19 10.63
N PHE A 109 6.22 0.51 10.34
CA PHE A 109 6.29 -0.95 10.52
C PHE A 109 6.19 -1.40 11.98
N ASP A 110 6.67 -0.58 12.91
CA ASP A 110 6.58 -0.86 14.35
C ASP A 110 5.18 -0.61 14.93
N ASN A 111 4.26 -0.03 14.14
CA ASN A 111 2.86 0.11 14.49
C ASN A 111 2.01 -1.13 14.15
N LEU A 112 2.57 -2.04 13.33
CA LEU A 112 1.90 -3.27 12.90
C LEU A 112 2.50 -4.45 13.67
N SER A 113 1.69 -5.09 14.51
CA SER A 113 2.13 -6.18 15.37
C SER A 113 1.41 -7.48 15.06
N ILE A 114 2.15 -8.58 15.21
CA ILE A 114 1.62 -9.94 15.19
C ILE A 114 1.84 -10.51 16.59
N TYR A 115 0.76 -10.84 17.28
CA TYR A 115 0.79 -11.48 18.58
C TYR A 115 0.55 -12.98 18.42
N GLU A 116 1.51 -13.78 18.86
CA GLU A 116 1.36 -15.23 18.98
C GLU A 116 1.07 -15.58 20.45
N GLN A 117 0.04 -16.40 20.70
CA GLN A 117 -0.23 -16.89 22.04
C GLN A 117 0.77 -18.00 22.41
N ASP A 118 1.54 -17.77 23.49
CA ASP A 118 2.55 -18.71 23.95
C ASP A 118 1.98 -20.11 24.24
N GLY A 119 2.74 -21.14 23.86
CA GLY A 119 2.38 -22.55 24.05
C GLY A 119 1.25 -23.08 23.16
N THR A 120 0.73 -22.31 22.20
CA THR A 120 -0.40 -22.76 21.34
C THR A 120 0.03 -23.45 20.06
N ARG A 121 1.30 -23.32 19.67
CA ARG A 121 1.84 -23.97 18.48
C ARG A 121 1.89 -25.48 18.66
N ARG A 122 1.05 -26.18 17.91
CA ARG A 122 0.94 -27.66 17.95
C ARG A 122 0.94 -28.23 16.54
N ARG A 123 1.64 -29.35 16.38
CA ARG A 123 1.80 -30.09 15.13
C ARG A 123 1.38 -31.54 15.32
N ALA A 124 0.58 -32.07 14.41
CA ALA A 124 0.25 -33.49 14.30
C ALA A 124 0.64 -34.02 12.92
N VAL A 125 1.27 -35.19 12.87
CA VAL A 125 1.65 -35.87 11.63
C VAL A 125 0.93 -37.21 11.60
N VAL A 126 0.13 -37.44 10.56
CA VAL A 126 -0.69 -38.63 10.39
C VAL A 126 -0.33 -39.31 9.09
N ASP A 127 -0.05 -40.60 9.14
CA ASP A 127 0.12 -41.44 7.95
C ASP A 127 -1.26 -41.89 7.43
N ASN A 128 -1.71 -41.31 6.31
CA ASN A 128 -3.01 -41.59 5.73
C ASN A 128 -2.93 -42.64 4.62
N ALA A 129 -2.97 -43.91 5.01
CA ALA A 129 -2.97 -45.05 4.09
C ALA A 129 -4.12 -45.04 3.07
N LYS A 130 -5.25 -44.36 3.33
CA LYS A 130 -6.37 -44.27 2.36
C LYS A 130 -6.05 -43.41 1.16
N ARG A 131 -5.09 -42.49 1.29
CA ARG A 131 -4.73 -41.52 0.25
C ARG A 131 -3.23 -41.53 -0.08
N ASP A 132 -2.52 -42.56 0.38
CA ASP A 132 -1.09 -42.80 0.19
C ASP A 132 -0.25 -41.53 0.38
N ARG A 133 -0.44 -40.86 1.53
CA ARG A 133 0.25 -39.60 1.85
C ARG A 133 0.40 -39.41 3.35
N ILE A 134 1.43 -38.65 3.73
CA ILE A 134 1.60 -38.14 5.09
C ILE A 134 0.93 -36.77 5.18
N GLU A 135 0.01 -36.60 6.12
CA GLU A 135 -0.70 -35.35 6.38
C GLU A 135 -0.08 -34.67 7.60
N THR A 136 0.31 -33.41 7.45
CA THR A 136 0.79 -32.56 8.56
C THR A 136 -0.25 -31.50 8.87
N TYR A 137 -0.71 -31.48 10.11
CA TYR A 137 -1.63 -30.49 10.66
C TYR A 137 -0.87 -29.60 11.62
N GLU A 138 -0.83 -28.30 11.35
CA GLU A 138 -0.27 -27.30 12.25
C GLU A 138 -1.36 -26.32 12.65
N SER A 139 -1.34 -25.90 13.91
CA SER A 139 -2.21 -24.83 14.41
C SER A 139 -1.45 -23.98 15.41
N VAL A 140 -1.77 -22.69 15.39
CA VAL A 140 -1.22 -21.65 16.25
C VAL A 140 -2.33 -20.63 16.47
N ASN A 141 -2.38 -20.01 17.66
CA ASN A 141 -3.29 -18.90 17.91
C ASN A 141 -2.51 -17.61 17.70
N GLU A 142 -2.88 -16.86 16.67
CA GLU A 142 -2.25 -15.59 16.30
C GLU A 142 -3.31 -14.48 16.18
N ALA A 143 -2.89 -13.24 16.43
CA ALA A 143 -3.70 -12.04 16.26
C ALA A 143 -2.89 -10.93 15.58
N TYR A 144 -3.52 -10.25 14.62
CA TYR A 144 -2.96 -9.07 13.94
C TYR A 144 -3.52 -7.81 14.59
N VAL A 145 -2.64 -6.90 14.99
CA VAL A 145 -3.02 -5.70 15.72
C VAL A 145 -2.31 -4.48 15.14
N VAL A 146 -3.06 -3.39 15.01
CA VAL A 146 -2.52 -2.05 14.81
C VAL A 146 -2.43 -1.41 16.20
N GLU A 147 -1.22 -1.04 16.63
CA GLU A 147 -0.99 -0.55 17.99
C GLU A 147 -1.65 0.81 18.21
N ASP A 148 -1.50 1.70 17.24
CA ASP A 148 -1.97 3.08 17.29
C ASP A 148 -2.68 3.43 15.97
N TYR A 149 -4.01 3.57 16.05
CA TYR A 149 -4.85 3.91 14.90
C TYR A 149 -4.65 5.35 14.43
N GLU A 150 -4.19 6.27 15.27
CA GLU A 150 -3.94 7.66 14.87
C GLU A 150 -2.70 7.79 13.97
N LYS A 151 -1.84 6.77 13.98
CA LYS A 151 -0.61 6.69 13.17
C LYS A 151 -0.79 5.89 11.87
N ALA A 152 -2.03 5.53 11.53
CA ALA A 152 -2.33 4.75 10.35
C ALA A 152 -3.39 5.47 9.50
N VAL A 153 -3.11 5.60 8.20
CA VAL A 153 -4.08 6.10 7.21
C VAL A 153 -4.16 5.09 6.09
N LEU A 154 -5.35 4.56 5.87
CA LEU A 154 -5.64 3.67 4.75
C LEU A 154 -6.35 4.48 3.66
N ILE A 155 -5.84 4.38 2.45
CA ILE A 155 -6.42 4.99 1.26
C ILE A 155 -6.82 3.83 0.35
N GLU A 156 -8.11 3.75 0.03
CA GLU A 156 -8.68 2.68 -0.79
C GLU A 156 -9.29 3.26 -2.08
N ASN A 157 -9.62 2.37 -3.01
CA ASN A 157 -10.31 2.71 -4.27
C ASN A 157 -9.59 3.77 -5.12
N VAL A 158 -8.26 3.75 -5.13
CA VAL A 158 -7.44 4.59 -6.00
C VAL A 158 -7.44 4.03 -7.41
N GLU A 159 -7.94 4.81 -8.38
CA GLU A 159 -8.00 4.45 -9.79
C GLU A 159 -7.32 5.54 -10.63
N PHE A 160 -6.63 5.14 -11.70
CA PHE A 160 -6.09 6.09 -12.67
C PHE A 160 -7.16 6.46 -13.68
N VAL A 161 -7.24 7.75 -14.02
CA VAL A 161 -8.11 8.23 -15.11
C VAL A 161 -7.61 7.61 -16.40
N VAL A 162 -8.39 6.68 -16.94
CA VAL A 162 -8.16 6.16 -18.28
C VAL A 162 -8.50 7.29 -19.26
N PRO A 163 -7.56 7.75 -20.10
CA PRO A 163 -7.91 8.71 -21.14
C PRO A 163 -8.95 8.05 -22.03
N ALA A 164 -10.12 8.68 -22.18
CA ALA A 164 -11.14 8.19 -23.09
C ALA A 164 -10.49 7.98 -24.46
N GLU A 165 -10.52 6.74 -24.97
CA GLU A 165 -10.10 6.47 -26.34
C GLU A 165 -10.89 7.40 -27.26
N GLY A 166 -10.20 8.35 -27.85
CA GLY A 166 -10.77 9.27 -28.83
C GLY A 166 -11.22 8.49 -30.06
N GLY A 167 -12.50 8.62 -30.41
CA GLY A 167 -12.99 8.39 -31.77
C GLY A 167 -12.67 9.56 -32.71
#